data_AF-A0A6J8FBB4-F1
#
_entry.id   AF-A0A6J8FBB4-F1
#
_cell.length_a   1.000
_cell.length_b   1.000
_cell.length_c   1.000
_cell.angle_alpha   90.00
_cell.angle_beta   90.00
_cell.angle_gamma   90.00
#
_symmetry.space_group_name_H-M   'P 1'
#
loop_
_entity.id
_entity.type
_entity.pdbx_description
1 polymer ?
#
loop_
_entity_poly.entity_id
_entity_poly.type
_entity_poly.pdbx_seq_one_letter_code
_entity_poly.pdbx_strand_id
1 'polypeptide(L)'
;MAPKRKAASKTSPAAEEAVHEGCEENSTAPVVEASLAAADETATARAAEPAAPVPVVGSTTEVYSQLQSILSVNGALVNHYLPQVLELVQAAESVETPILLRVRFLEFVGQHVAAVRDNNALRKVVTSLVKIVGGADNTPQLLTAAVQAFAGLGPVSVVDKNWEYLAREGADVLMQVMVDRDAFPESVRQAASKSLDSLTSSAFRSVLAKLLHWLSLDREEDDEEQVQKERHMALSRLTRLIMAPSQRKHWTEETQLYAEPLLQRVLSTVDVREFAQLARVTAHLPINQDKGNLPLLEWYVKAHRLNDDRHVEAVAIIGRFVSNSVEFDLYPALEAAGITSRDIDASSDGSVNTAKVVLLASRIATAEAAEKLYPYVYRQVVSLMSDMRGTLTTANLITVEALLFAAVALARKRSAEALQQLNDASFNASATSAAQAAADVYKQVVFAVKKAAQSKQADGASANAVASLNNIKTITEAFAAKRLPLGEIKESWTRGPNTIPAAKRDRGAPRGAMPPPPGVQPTAEAGKKRSSSQNAPDRKRARNDHKGQYNDRRSRRGGRR
;
A
#
# COMPACT_ATOMS: atom_id res chain seq x y z
N MET A 1 -32.81 34.02 -20.15
CA MET A 1 -32.89 34.15 -21.62
C MET A 1 -33.06 32.77 -22.22
N ALA A 2 -33.89 32.64 -23.26
CA ALA A 2 -34.41 31.38 -23.80
C ALA A 2 -33.36 30.48 -24.51
N PRO A 3 -33.61 29.15 -24.62
CA PRO A 3 -32.65 28.14 -25.06
C PRO A 3 -32.74 27.84 -26.57
N LYS A 4 -31.69 27.26 -27.16
CA LYS A 4 -31.71 26.71 -28.53
C LYS A 4 -31.64 25.18 -28.55
N ARG A 5 -32.44 24.64 -29.47
CA ARG A 5 -32.92 23.26 -29.63
C ARG A 5 -31.94 22.30 -30.33
N LYS A 6 -32.20 21.02 -30.06
CA LYS A 6 -31.79 19.76 -30.72
C LYS A 6 -31.76 19.79 -32.26
N ALA A 7 -30.89 18.95 -32.82
CA ALA A 7 -31.16 18.17 -34.02
C ALA A 7 -30.57 16.76 -33.85
N ALA A 8 -31.39 15.73 -34.11
CA ALA A 8 -30.99 14.35 -34.27
C ALA A 8 -31.05 14.01 -35.77
N SER A 9 -30.17 13.13 -36.24
CA SER A 9 -30.37 12.42 -37.51
C SER A 9 -29.73 11.02 -37.43
N LYS A 10 -30.57 10.01 -37.65
CA LYS A 10 -30.21 8.62 -37.94
C LYS A 10 -29.76 8.52 -39.40
N THR A 11 -28.77 7.68 -39.68
CA THR A 11 -28.75 6.76 -40.84
C THR A 11 -27.57 5.79 -40.73
N SER A 12 -27.88 4.48 -40.65
CA SER A 12 -27.01 3.41 -41.16
C SER A 12 -27.35 3.16 -42.64
N PRO A 13 -26.47 2.49 -43.38
CA PRO A 13 -26.86 1.20 -43.92
C PRO A 13 -25.80 0.08 -43.77
N ALA A 14 -26.36 -1.13 -43.70
CA ALA A 14 -25.82 -2.47 -43.93
C ALA A 14 -25.05 -2.61 -45.27
N ALA A 15 -24.34 -3.66 -45.64
CA ALA A 15 -23.83 -4.92 -45.09
C ALA A 15 -22.87 -5.48 -46.18
N GLU A 16 -21.90 -6.32 -45.85
CA GLU A 16 -21.42 -7.34 -46.78
C GLU A 16 -20.91 -8.56 -46.00
N GLU A 17 -21.41 -9.72 -46.42
CA GLU A 17 -21.26 -11.05 -45.84
C GLU A 17 -19.91 -11.69 -46.20
N ALA A 18 -19.39 -12.51 -45.30
CA ALA A 18 -18.61 -13.70 -45.67
C ALA A 18 -18.96 -14.83 -44.68
N VAL A 19 -19.56 -15.88 -45.23
CA VAL A 19 -20.04 -17.11 -44.60
C VAL A 19 -18.92 -18.18 -44.63
N HIS A 20 -18.70 -18.91 -43.53
CA HIS A 20 -18.70 -20.39 -43.50
C HIS A 20 -18.43 -20.98 -42.09
N GLU A 21 -19.42 -21.79 -41.66
CA GLU A 21 -19.39 -23.06 -40.88
C GLU A 21 -18.41 -23.23 -39.70
N GLY A 22 -18.78 -23.77 -38.52
CA GLY A 22 -19.94 -24.56 -38.13
C GLY A 22 -19.47 -25.60 -37.09
N CYS A 23 -20.09 -25.60 -35.90
CA CYS A 23 -20.34 -26.78 -35.05
C CYS A 23 -20.94 -26.31 -33.71
N GLU A 24 -22.26 -26.47 -33.60
CA GLU A 24 -23.01 -26.41 -32.34
C GLU A 24 -22.94 -27.78 -31.65
N GLU A 25 -22.75 -27.80 -30.33
CA GLU A 25 -23.26 -28.87 -29.48
C GLU A 25 -23.99 -28.26 -28.28
N ASN A 26 -25.32 -28.36 -28.33
CA ASN A 26 -26.25 -28.10 -27.25
C ASN A 26 -26.21 -29.27 -26.26
N SER A 27 -26.09 -28.98 -24.95
CA SER A 27 -26.39 -29.95 -23.90
C SER A 27 -27.46 -29.40 -22.95
N THR A 28 -28.71 -29.59 -23.34
CA THR A 28 -29.90 -29.51 -22.48
C THR A 28 -29.97 -30.76 -21.60
N ALA A 29 -29.95 -30.58 -20.27
CA ALA A 29 -30.23 -31.64 -19.30
C ALA A 29 -31.67 -31.50 -18.76
N PRO A 30 -32.37 -32.62 -18.46
CA PRO A 30 -33.82 -32.67 -18.38
C PRO A 30 -34.39 -32.37 -16.97
N VAL A 31 -35.60 -31.82 -16.98
CA VAL A 31 -36.51 -31.71 -15.84
C VAL A 31 -37.07 -33.10 -15.52
N VAL A 32 -36.96 -33.53 -14.25
CA VAL A 32 -37.68 -34.71 -13.74
C VAL A 32 -38.45 -34.28 -12.49
N GLU A 33 -39.77 -34.24 -12.61
CA GLU A 33 -40.73 -34.27 -11.51
C GLU A 33 -40.70 -35.66 -10.85
N ALA A 34 -40.66 -35.71 -9.52
CA ALA A 34 -41.01 -36.90 -8.74
C ALA A 34 -41.70 -36.49 -7.43
N SER A 35 -43.03 -36.58 -7.50
CA SER A 35 -44.05 -36.98 -6.52
C SER A 35 -43.94 -36.70 -5.01
N LEU A 36 -45.11 -36.29 -4.49
CA LEU A 36 -45.52 -36.08 -3.10
C LEU A 36 -45.42 -37.33 -2.20
N ALA A 37 -45.00 -37.11 -0.95
CA ALA A 37 -45.48 -37.85 0.22
C ALA A 37 -45.42 -36.96 1.48
N ALA A 38 -46.59 -36.73 2.09
CA ALA A 38 -46.78 -36.20 3.45
C ALA A 38 -46.42 -37.30 4.49
N ALA A 39 -46.17 -37.10 5.78
CA ALA A 39 -46.33 -36.00 6.72
C ALA A 39 -45.39 -36.28 7.91
N ASP A 40 -44.97 -35.25 8.66
CA ASP A 40 -45.24 -35.26 10.11
C ASP A 40 -45.17 -33.85 10.71
N GLU A 41 -46.16 -33.58 11.53
CA GLU A 41 -46.52 -32.27 12.08
C GLU A 41 -45.53 -31.81 13.17
N THR A 42 -45.01 -30.59 13.04
CA THR A 42 -44.75 -29.75 14.20
C THR A 42 -45.36 -28.38 13.96
N ALA A 43 -46.49 -28.15 14.63
CA ALA A 43 -47.21 -26.90 14.65
C ALA A 43 -46.30 -25.76 15.16
N THR A 44 -45.80 -24.95 14.24
CA THR A 44 -45.42 -23.56 14.51
C THR A 44 -46.17 -22.67 13.54
N ALA A 45 -46.75 -21.61 14.10
CA ALA A 45 -47.76 -20.76 13.49
C ALA A 45 -47.50 -20.45 12.02
N ARG A 46 -48.52 -20.67 11.18
CA ARG A 46 -48.65 -20.06 9.85
C ARG A 46 -48.26 -18.58 9.97
N ALA A 47 -47.15 -18.20 9.36
CA ALA A 47 -46.89 -16.81 9.03
C ALA A 47 -48.07 -16.32 8.20
N ALA A 48 -48.86 -15.42 8.76
CA ALA A 48 -49.93 -14.75 8.05
C ALA A 48 -49.36 -14.15 6.77
N GLU A 49 -50.09 -14.29 5.65
CA GLU A 49 -49.89 -13.46 4.46
C GLU A 49 -49.71 -12.00 4.90
N PRO A 50 -48.77 -11.24 4.31
CA PRO A 50 -48.58 -9.86 4.73
C PRO A 50 -49.89 -9.11 4.46
N ALA A 51 -50.54 -8.68 5.54
CA ALA A 51 -51.70 -7.81 5.48
C ALA A 51 -51.39 -6.66 4.51
N ALA A 52 -52.38 -6.30 3.68
CA ALA A 52 -52.26 -5.20 2.74
C ALA A 52 -51.63 -3.97 3.46
N PRO A 53 -50.64 -3.30 2.84
CA PRO A 53 -49.92 -2.21 3.49
C PRO A 53 -50.89 -1.17 4.01
N VAL A 54 -50.74 -0.79 5.29
CA VAL A 54 -51.60 0.19 5.95
C VAL A 54 -51.45 1.53 5.21
N PRO A 55 -52.52 2.20 4.80
CA PRO A 55 -52.41 3.48 4.11
C PRO A 55 -51.66 4.50 4.97
N VAL A 56 -50.57 5.05 4.44
CA VAL A 56 -49.81 6.14 5.07
C VAL A 56 -50.20 7.44 4.36
N VAL A 57 -50.88 8.33 5.08
CA VAL A 57 -51.41 9.61 4.57
C VAL A 57 -51.32 10.66 5.67
N GLY A 58 -51.03 11.90 5.30
CA GLY A 58 -50.97 13.04 6.22
C GLY A 58 -49.94 14.07 5.79
N SER A 59 -49.63 15.02 6.67
CA SER A 59 -48.46 15.89 6.54
C SER A 59 -47.16 15.08 6.56
N THR A 60 -46.06 15.61 6.03
CA THR A 60 -44.75 14.93 5.98
C THR A 60 -44.27 14.44 7.36
N THR A 61 -44.64 15.14 8.43
CA THR A 61 -44.29 14.73 9.81
C THR A 61 -45.13 13.55 10.28
N GLU A 62 -46.42 13.49 9.93
CA GLU A 62 -47.30 12.37 10.22
C GLU A 62 -46.89 11.13 9.42
N VAL A 63 -46.56 11.33 8.13
CA VAL A 63 -46.00 10.29 7.26
C VAL A 63 -44.74 9.71 7.87
N TYR A 64 -43.80 10.55 8.33
CA TYR A 64 -42.60 10.11 9.04
C TYR A 64 -42.92 9.30 10.30
N SER A 65 -43.81 9.79 11.16
CA SER A 65 -44.16 9.08 12.40
C SER A 65 -44.80 7.71 12.14
N GLN A 66 -45.68 7.62 11.14
CA GLN A 66 -46.32 6.37 10.75
C GLN A 66 -45.30 5.38 10.16
N LEU A 67 -44.44 5.85 9.25
CA LEU A 67 -43.38 5.02 8.67
C LEU A 67 -42.37 4.54 9.70
N GLN A 68 -41.97 5.40 10.65
CA GLN A 68 -41.07 5.02 11.72
C GLN A 68 -41.67 3.90 12.57
N SER A 69 -42.95 3.98 12.92
CA SER A 69 -43.66 2.93 13.64
C SER A 69 -43.65 1.62 12.85
N ILE A 70 -44.04 1.65 11.57
CA ILE A 70 -44.17 0.44 10.73
C ILE A 70 -42.80 -0.21 10.47
N LEU A 71 -41.81 0.55 10.01
CA LEU A 71 -40.51 0.02 9.60
C LEU A 71 -39.60 -0.33 10.78
N SER A 72 -39.85 0.22 11.97
CA SER A 72 -39.16 -0.25 13.19
C SER A 72 -39.55 -1.67 13.58
N VAL A 73 -40.78 -2.10 13.27
CA VAL A 73 -41.28 -3.46 13.50
C VAL A 73 -40.82 -4.42 12.40
N ASN A 74 -40.89 -4.00 11.13
CA ASN A 74 -40.41 -4.79 10.01
C ASN A 74 -39.82 -3.92 8.88
N GLY A 75 -38.49 -3.78 8.88
CA GLY A 75 -37.77 -3.00 7.89
C GLY A 75 -37.85 -3.54 6.45
N ALA A 76 -38.21 -4.82 6.26
CA ALA A 76 -38.38 -5.39 4.91
C ALA A 76 -39.58 -4.78 4.16
N LEU A 77 -40.53 -4.18 4.89
CA LEU A 77 -41.70 -3.53 4.31
C LEU A 77 -41.38 -2.20 3.61
N VAL A 78 -40.14 -1.71 3.65
CA VAL A 78 -39.76 -0.43 3.02
C VAL A 78 -40.17 -0.34 1.55
N ASN A 79 -40.13 -1.47 0.82
CA ASN A 79 -40.49 -1.53 -0.59
C ASN A 79 -41.98 -1.27 -0.85
N HIS A 80 -42.86 -1.54 0.12
CA HIS A 80 -44.30 -1.23 0.02
C HIS A 80 -44.61 0.26 0.22
N TYR A 81 -43.68 1.01 0.85
CA TYR A 81 -43.86 2.41 1.21
C TYR A 81 -42.86 3.34 0.51
N LEU A 82 -42.28 2.90 -0.62
CA LEU A 82 -41.30 3.69 -1.38
C LEU A 82 -41.79 5.10 -1.76
N PRO A 83 -43.06 5.30 -2.19
CA PRO A 83 -43.54 6.64 -2.51
C PRO A 83 -43.42 7.60 -1.32
N GLN A 84 -43.81 7.16 -0.13
CA GLN A 84 -43.75 7.96 1.09
C GLN A 84 -42.30 8.15 1.58
N VAL A 85 -41.44 7.15 1.42
CA VAL A 85 -40.00 7.30 1.71
C VAL A 85 -39.38 8.35 0.78
N LEU A 86 -39.74 8.35 -0.51
CA LEU A 86 -39.26 9.37 -1.46
C LEU A 86 -39.83 10.76 -1.15
N GLU A 87 -41.06 10.86 -0.64
CA GLU A 87 -41.63 12.12 -0.15
C GLU A 87 -40.81 12.69 1.02
N LEU A 88 -40.40 11.86 1.98
CA LEU A 88 -39.52 12.29 3.08
C LEU A 88 -38.16 12.79 2.58
N VAL A 89 -37.59 12.14 1.57
CA VAL A 89 -36.32 12.57 0.96
C VAL A 89 -36.47 13.92 0.25
N GLN A 90 -37.55 14.13 -0.49
CA GLN A 90 -37.85 15.40 -1.15
C GLN A 90 -38.11 16.51 -0.12
N ALA A 91 -38.83 16.19 0.97
CA ALA A 91 -39.04 17.12 2.07
C ALA A 91 -37.72 17.48 2.75
N ALA A 92 -36.74 16.57 2.82
CA ALA A 92 -35.41 16.85 3.35
C ALA A 92 -34.58 17.78 2.45
N GLU A 93 -34.83 17.78 1.13
CA GLU A 93 -34.21 18.71 0.16
C GLU A 93 -34.72 20.15 0.36
N SER A 94 -36.00 20.33 0.70
CA SER A 94 -36.62 21.65 0.81
C SER A 94 -36.08 22.48 1.98
N VAL A 95 -35.74 23.74 1.71
CA VAL A 95 -35.32 24.73 2.71
C VAL A 95 -36.49 25.15 3.61
N GLU A 96 -37.73 24.95 3.16
CA GLU A 96 -38.95 25.27 3.90
C GLU A 96 -39.20 24.27 5.06
N THR A 97 -38.65 23.06 4.96
CA THR A 97 -38.78 22.07 6.02
C THR A 97 -37.85 22.42 7.19
N PRO A 98 -38.32 22.39 8.45
CA PRO A 98 -37.46 22.63 9.61
C PRO A 98 -36.24 21.71 9.63
N ILE A 99 -35.06 22.29 9.94
CA ILE A 99 -33.77 21.58 9.89
C ILE A 99 -33.76 20.27 10.70
N LEU A 100 -34.40 20.26 11.87
CA LEU A 100 -34.50 19.06 12.71
C LEU A 100 -35.25 17.92 12.00
N LEU A 101 -36.33 18.25 11.28
CA LEU A 101 -37.10 17.25 10.52
C LEU A 101 -36.30 16.76 9.31
N ARG A 102 -35.63 17.66 8.59
CA ARG A 102 -34.75 17.29 7.46
C ARG A 102 -33.68 16.29 7.90
N VAL A 103 -33.01 16.54 9.02
CA VAL A 103 -32.02 15.62 9.61
C VAL A 103 -32.67 14.26 9.95
N ARG A 104 -33.81 14.26 10.65
CA ARG A 104 -34.49 13.01 11.04
C ARG A 104 -34.96 12.18 9.84
N PHE A 105 -35.44 12.84 8.80
CA PHE A 105 -35.85 12.16 7.56
C PHE A 105 -34.66 11.48 6.89
N LEU A 106 -33.51 12.15 6.80
CA LEU A 106 -32.30 11.55 6.24
C LEU A 106 -31.74 10.41 7.09
N GLU A 107 -31.74 10.54 8.42
CA GLU A 107 -31.33 9.47 9.33
C GLU A 107 -32.20 8.22 9.14
N PHE A 108 -33.52 8.42 9.04
CA PHE A 108 -34.48 7.34 8.80
C PHE A 108 -34.28 6.68 7.43
N VAL A 109 -34.10 7.47 6.38
CA VAL A 109 -33.81 6.95 5.04
C VAL A 109 -32.51 6.15 5.04
N GLY A 110 -31.45 6.66 5.69
CA GLY A 110 -30.17 5.97 5.81
C GLY A 110 -30.26 4.61 6.50
N GLN A 111 -31.15 4.46 7.48
CA GLN A 111 -31.40 3.18 8.17
C GLN A 111 -32.04 2.12 7.27
N HIS A 112 -32.88 2.54 6.32
CA HIS A 112 -33.71 1.63 5.53
C HIS A 112 -33.28 1.50 4.06
N VAL A 113 -32.42 2.38 3.54
CA VAL A 113 -32.00 2.36 2.12
C VAL A 113 -31.37 1.03 1.69
N ALA A 114 -30.70 0.33 2.61
CA ALA A 114 -30.09 -0.98 2.35
C ALA A 114 -31.11 -2.08 1.97
N ALA A 115 -32.38 -1.91 2.35
CA ALA A 115 -33.46 -2.85 2.06
C ALA A 115 -34.28 -2.48 0.81
N VAL A 116 -34.01 -1.33 0.18
CA VAL A 116 -34.70 -0.90 -1.04
C VAL A 116 -34.26 -1.76 -2.23
N ARG A 117 -35.22 -2.15 -3.07
CA ARG A 117 -35.02 -3.00 -4.25
C ARG A 117 -35.55 -2.36 -5.55
N ASP A 118 -35.70 -1.05 -5.56
CA ASP A 118 -36.11 -0.27 -6.75
C ASP A 118 -34.99 0.69 -7.18
N ASN A 119 -34.44 0.47 -8.38
CA ASN A 119 -33.36 1.27 -8.96
C ASN A 119 -33.75 2.75 -9.16
N ASN A 120 -34.97 3.02 -9.62
CA ASN A 120 -35.43 4.38 -9.86
C ASN A 120 -35.60 5.13 -8.53
N ALA A 121 -36.10 4.46 -7.50
CA ALA A 121 -36.17 5.03 -6.15
C ALA A 121 -34.75 5.31 -5.61
N LEU A 122 -33.83 4.36 -5.72
CA LEU A 122 -32.44 4.52 -5.29
C LEU A 122 -31.74 5.68 -5.99
N ARG A 123 -31.91 5.82 -7.32
CA ARG A 123 -31.40 6.97 -8.08
C ARG A 123 -31.92 8.29 -7.52
N LYS A 124 -33.22 8.37 -7.22
CA LYS A 124 -33.83 9.58 -6.65
C LYS A 124 -33.27 9.88 -5.26
N VAL A 125 -33.10 8.86 -4.42
CA VAL A 125 -32.47 8.99 -3.10
C VAL A 125 -31.05 9.55 -3.26
N VAL A 126 -30.20 8.90 -4.06
CA VAL A 126 -28.82 9.33 -4.30
C VAL A 126 -28.75 10.75 -4.87
N THR A 127 -29.58 11.06 -5.87
CA THR A 127 -29.64 12.40 -6.47
C THR A 127 -29.98 13.45 -5.43
N SER A 128 -30.95 13.18 -4.56
CA SER A 128 -31.37 14.12 -3.51
C SER A 128 -30.27 14.28 -2.44
N LEU A 129 -29.59 13.20 -2.05
CA LEU A 129 -28.44 13.27 -1.15
C LEU A 129 -27.30 14.11 -1.73
N VAL A 130 -26.97 13.92 -3.01
CA VAL A 130 -25.95 14.72 -3.71
C VAL A 130 -26.33 16.20 -3.71
N LYS A 131 -27.59 16.52 -4.00
CA LYS A 131 -28.08 17.92 -3.96
C LYS A 131 -28.00 18.54 -2.58
N ILE A 132 -28.31 17.78 -1.52
CA ILE A 132 -28.20 18.27 -0.14
C ILE A 132 -26.73 18.52 0.22
N VAL A 133 -25.82 17.61 -0.16
CA VAL A 133 -24.38 17.75 0.11
C VAL A 133 -23.75 18.89 -0.69
N GLY A 134 -24.12 19.06 -1.96
CA GLY A 134 -23.63 20.14 -2.83
C GLY A 134 -24.47 21.42 -2.81
N GLY A 135 -25.46 21.51 -1.92
CA GLY A 135 -26.39 22.64 -1.84
C GLY A 135 -25.81 23.85 -1.10
N ALA A 136 -26.58 24.93 -1.06
CA ALA A 136 -26.20 26.16 -0.35
C ALA A 136 -26.26 26.03 1.19
N ASP A 137 -26.99 25.03 1.71
CA ASP A 137 -27.15 24.80 3.14
C ASP A 137 -25.97 24.00 3.70
N ASN A 138 -25.08 24.69 4.41
CA ASN A 138 -23.87 24.12 4.99
C ASN A 138 -24.03 23.65 6.44
N THR A 139 -25.27 23.43 6.90
CA THR A 139 -25.53 23.01 8.28
C THR A 139 -24.87 21.64 8.57
N PRO A 140 -23.90 21.55 9.52
CA PRO A 140 -23.10 20.34 9.68
C PRO A 140 -23.90 19.08 10.03
N GLN A 141 -25.00 19.21 10.77
CA GLN A 141 -25.86 18.09 11.17
C GLN A 141 -26.58 17.48 9.95
N LEU A 142 -27.07 18.34 9.05
CA LEU A 142 -27.74 17.92 7.83
C LEU A 142 -26.76 17.22 6.88
N LEU A 143 -25.60 17.85 6.66
CA LEU A 143 -24.54 17.26 5.84
C LEU A 143 -24.05 15.93 6.42
N THR A 144 -23.90 15.83 7.74
CA THR A 144 -23.54 14.59 8.44
C THR A 144 -24.57 13.48 8.20
N ALA A 145 -25.86 13.78 8.34
CA ALA A 145 -26.92 12.80 8.08
C ALA A 145 -26.94 12.36 6.61
N ALA A 146 -26.76 13.30 5.68
CA ALA A 146 -26.69 13.01 4.25
C ALA A 146 -25.49 12.09 3.89
N VAL A 147 -24.28 12.41 4.38
CA VAL A 147 -23.10 11.56 4.12
C VAL A 147 -23.19 10.20 4.78
N GLN A 148 -23.89 10.07 5.91
CA GLN A 148 -24.13 8.78 6.57
C GLN A 148 -25.09 7.89 5.79
N ALA A 149 -26.08 8.47 5.10
CA ALA A 149 -27.03 7.71 4.30
C ALA A 149 -26.37 6.95 3.14
N PHE A 150 -25.26 7.46 2.57
CA PHE A 150 -24.52 6.75 1.50
C PHE A 150 -23.95 5.40 1.94
N ALA A 151 -23.68 5.19 3.24
CA ALA A 151 -23.19 3.90 3.74
C ALA A 151 -24.19 2.75 3.49
N GLY A 152 -25.50 3.05 3.46
CA GLY A 152 -26.54 2.07 3.20
C GLY A 152 -26.64 1.60 1.74
N LEU A 153 -25.94 2.23 0.80
CA LEU A 153 -25.94 1.84 -0.61
C LEU A 153 -25.10 0.59 -0.89
N GLY A 154 -24.20 0.23 0.03
CA GLY A 154 -23.28 -0.89 -0.18
C GLY A 154 -24.00 -2.23 -0.37
N PRO A 155 -24.87 -2.66 0.55
CA PRO A 155 -25.64 -3.91 0.40
C PRO A 155 -26.48 -3.96 -0.88
N VAL A 156 -27.00 -2.82 -1.32
CA VAL A 156 -27.83 -2.70 -2.53
C VAL A 156 -27.00 -2.95 -3.79
N SER A 157 -25.79 -2.39 -3.83
CA SER A 157 -24.90 -2.40 -4.99
C SER A 157 -24.31 -3.78 -5.30
N VAL A 158 -24.40 -4.73 -4.36
CA VAL A 158 -23.90 -6.10 -4.51
C VAL A 158 -25.00 -7.08 -4.97
N VAL A 159 -26.28 -6.69 -4.85
CA VAL A 159 -27.41 -7.57 -5.22
C VAL A 159 -27.54 -7.71 -6.73
N ASP A 160 -27.31 -6.62 -7.47
CA ASP A 160 -27.37 -6.60 -8.94
C ASP A 160 -26.21 -5.76 -9.48
N LYS A 161 -25.51 -6.27 -10.50
CA LYS A 161 -24.44 -5.55 -11.22
C LYS A 161 -24.95 -4.23 -11.80
N ASN A 162 -26.22 -4.16 -12.18
CA ASN A 162 -26.83 -2.93 -12.67
C ASN A 162 -26.84 -1.81 -11.62
N TRP A 163 -26.68 -2.12 -10.34
CA TRP A 163 -26.74 -1.18 -9.23
C TRP A 163 -25.36 -0.88 -8.62
N GLU A 164 -24.30 -1.56 -9.10
CA GLU A 164 -22.93 -1.38 -8.63
C GLU A 164 -22.47 0.09 -8.70
N TYR A 165 -22.96 0.83 -9.71
CA TYR A 165 -22.66 2.25 -9.88
C TYR A 165 -23.10 3.10 -8.67
N LEU A 166 -24.13 2.72 -7.90
CA LEU A 166 -24.61 3.51 -6.77
C LEU A 166 -23.57 3.61 -5.65
N ALA A 167 -22.92 2.50 -5.30
CA ALA A 167 -21.82 2.51 -4.34
C ALA A 167 -20.59 3.24 -4.91
N ARG A 168 -20.34 3.16 -6.22
CA ARG A 168 -19.25 3.89 -6.86
C ARG A 168 -19.46 5.42 -6.79
N GLU A 169 -20.65 5.90 -7.11
CA GLU A 169 -21.04 7.32 -7.00
C GLU A 169 -21.07 7.77 -5.54
N GLY A 170 -21.59 6.94 -4.63
CA GLY A 170 -21.56 7.23 -3.19
C GLY A 170 -20.14 7.36 -2.66
N ALA A 171 -19.22 6.48 -3.09
CA ALA A 171 -17.82 6.58 -2.73
C ALA A 171 -17.18 7.87 -3.26
N ASP A 172 -17.51 8.28 -4.49
CA ASP A 172 -17.03 9.53 -5.09
C ASP A 172 -17.39 10.75 -4.24
N VAL A 173 -18.67 10.89 -3.90
CA VAL A 173 -19.19 12.02 -3.11
C VAL A 173 -18.53 12.05 -1.73
N LEU A 174 -18.42 10.89 -1.07
CA LEU A 174 -17.78 10.78 0.25
C LEU A 174 -16.31 11.19 0.19
N MET A 175 -15.61 10.77 -0.86
CA MET A 175 -14.22 11.14 -1.09
C MET A 175 -14.09 12.64 -1.39
N GLN A 176 -14.96 13.23 -2.20
CA GLN A 176 -14.95 14.67 -2.47
C GLN A 176 -15.15 15.50 -1.20
N VAL A 177 -16.13 15.13 -0.38
CA VAL A 177 -16.37 15.77 0.93
C VAL A 177 -15.13 15.71 1.81
N MET A 178 -14.38 14.60 1.78
CA MET A 178 -13.18 14.45 2.59
C MET A 178 -11.99 15.30 2.11
N VAL A 179 -11.87 15.55 0.80
CA VAL A 179 -10.80 16.35 0.21
C VAL A 179 -11.04 17.84 0.40
N ASP A 180 -12.29 18.28 0.21
CA ASP A 180 -12.63 19.69 0.24
C ASP A 180 -12.75 20.22 1.67
N ARG A 181 -11.61 20.69 2.19
CA ARG A 181 -11.50 21.24 3.55
C ARG A 181 -12.13 22.61 3.70
N ASP A 182 -12.31 23.33 2.60
CA ASP A 182 -12.82 24.69 2.60
C ASP A 182 -14.35 24.69 2.57
N ALA A 183 -14.95 23.75 1.85
CA ALA A 183 -16.41 23.56 1.83
C ALA A 183 -16.93 22.80 3.06
N PHE A 184 -16.18 21.82 3.60
CA PHE A 184 -16.70 20.92 4.64
C PHE A 184 -15.96 20.98 5.98
N PRO A 185 -16.69 21.16 7.11
CA PRO A 185 -16.10 21.14 8.44
C PRO A 185 -15.59 19.74 8.81
N GLU A 186 -14.62 19.69 9.72
CA GLU A 186 -13.95 18.44 10.14
C GLU A 186 -14.93 17.36 10.62
N SER A 187 -16.02 17.72 11.31
CA SER A 187 -17.05 16.77 11.76
C SER A 187 -17.72 16.03 10.60
N VAL A 188 -18.05 16.74 9.52
CA VAL A 188 -18.66 16.16 8.31
C VAL A 188 -17.64 15.30 7.57
N ARG A 189 -16.39 15.75 7.47
CA ARG A 189 -15.30 14.95 6.85
C ARG A 189 -15.02 13.65 7.61
N GLN A 190 -15.09 13.67 8.94
CA GLN A 190 -14.99 12.47 9.75
C GLN A 190 -16.19 11.54 9.57
N ALA A 191 -17.41 12.09 9.43
CA ALA A 191 -18.58 11.30 9.11
C ALA A 191 -18.45 10.64 7.74
N ALA A 192 -18.04 11.39 6.72
CA ALA A 192 -17.80 10.87 5.37
C ALA A 192 -16.74 9.76 5.36
N SER A 193 -15.64 9.94 6.10
CA SER A 193 -14.64 8.89 6.29
C SER A 193 -15.22 7.60 6.87
N LYS A 194 -16.07 7.70 7.90
CA LYS A 194 -16.70 6.54 8.53
C LYS A 194 -17.68 5.86 7.57
N SER A 195 -18.48 6.65 6.85
CA SER A 195 -19.39 6.15 5.82
C SER A 195 -18.64 5.42 4.72
N LEU A 196 -17.49 5.93 4.27
CA LEU A 196 -16.65 5.29 3.27
C LEU A 196 -16.07 3.96 3.78
N ASP A 197 -15.66 3.89 5.05
CA ASP A 197 -15.19 2.64 5.66
C ASP A 197 -16.33 1.58 5.76
N SER A 198 -17.56 2.01 6.08
CA SER A 198 -18.76 1.15 6.05
C SER A 198 -19.14 0.71 4.64
N LEU A 199 -19.06 1.61 3.66
CA LEU A 199 -19.34 1.33 2.26
C LEU A 199 -18.29 0.38 1.69
N THR A 200 -17.01 0.55 2.04
CA THR A 200 -15.92 -0.39 1.69
C THR A 200 -16.20 -1.79 2.20
N SER A 201 -16.70 -1.91 3.44
CA SER A 201 -16.98 -3.20 4.07
C SER A 201 -18.13 -3.97 3.40
N SER A 202 -19.03 -3.26 2.71
CA SER A 202 -20.23 -3.83 2.10
C SER A 202 -20.20 -3.87 0.56
N ALA A 203 -19.50 -2.95 -0.11
CA ALA A 203 -19.33 -2.85 -1.55
C ALA A 203 -17.85 -2.61 -1.93
N PHE A 204 -16.99 -3.52 -1.47
CA PHE A 204 -15.53 -3.41 -1.59
C PHE A 204 -15.05 -3.13 -3.02
N ARG A 205 -15.54 -3.89 -4.00
CA ARG A 205 -15.13 -3.79 -5.41
C ARG A 205 -15.44 -2.41 -6.01
N SER A 206 -16.62 -1.87 -5.72
CA SER A 206 -17.06 -0.57 -6.25
C SER A 206 -16.22 0.58 -5.68
N VAL A 207 -15.91 0.53 -4.38
CA VAL A 207 -15.01 1.51 -3.74
C VAL A 207 -13.60 1.40 -4.30
N LEU A 208 -13.07 0.18 -4.45
CA LEU A 208 -11.76 -0.07 -5.05
C LEU A 208 -11.69 0.49 -6.48
N ALA A 209 -12.71 0.23 -7.30
CA ALA A 209 -12.80 0.76 -8.65
C ALA A 209 -12.77 2.29 -8.68
N LYS A 210 -13.50 2.94 -7.77
CA LYS A 210 -13.51 4.41 -7.70
C LYS A 210 -12.17 4.99 -7.25
N LEU A 211 -11.51 4.36 -6.27
CA LEU A 211 -10.17 4.76 -5.81
C LEU A 211 -9.14 4.68 -6.95
N LEU A 212 -9.15 3.59 -7.73
CA LEU A 212 -8.24 3.43 -8.86
C LEU A 212 -8.55 4.43 -9.99
N HIS A 213 -9.82 4.77 -10.20
CA HIS A 213 -10.22 5.82 -11.14
C HIS A 213 -9.73 7.21 -10.71
N TRP A 214 -9.76 7.53 -9.42
CA TRP A 214 -9.19 8.80 -8.92
C TRP A 214 -7.68 8.92 -9.13
N LEU A 215 -6.99 7.79 -9.27
CA LEU A 215 -5.56 7.75 -9.59
C LEU A 215 -5.25 7.78 -11.08
N SER A 216 -6.21 7.48 -11.96
CA SER A 216 -5.97 7.41 -13.40
C SER A 216 -5.86 8.80 -14.04
N LEU A 217 -5.18 8.88 -15.19
CA LEU A 217 -5.13 10.09 -16.03
C LEU A 217 -6.40 10.29 -16.89
N ASP A 218 -7.31 9.31 -16.92
CA ASP A 218 -8.55 9.35 -17.73
C ASP A 218 -9.62 10.30 -17.15
N ARG A 219 -9.22 11.44 -16.58
CA ARG A 219 -10.11 12.41 -15.92
C ARG A 219 -10.20 13.69 -16.74
N GLU A 220 -11.35 14.36 -16.63
CA GLU A 220 -11.57 15.69 -17.21
C GLU A 220 -10.57 16.70 -16.62
N GLU A 221 -10.28 17.78 -17.35
CA GLU A 221 -9.26 18.80 -17.02
C GLU A 221 -9.57 19.52 -15.69
N ASP A 222 -9.27 18.87 -14.57
CA ASP A 222 -9.35 19.41 -13.22
C ASP A 222 -8.07 20.22 -12.88
N ASP A 223 -8.20 21.16 -11.95
CA ASP A 223 -7.07 21.93 -11.38
C ASP A 223 -6.00 20.98 -10.80
N GLU A 224 -4.73 21.16 -11.20
CA GLU A 224 -3.61 20.31 -10.78
C GLU A 224 -3.50 20.19 -9.26
N GLU A 225 -3.78 21.27 -8.50
CA GLU A 225 -3.74 21.23 -7.04
C GLU A 225 -4.82 20.30 -6.46
N GLN A 226 -6.01 20.33 -7.06
CA GLN A 226 -7.12 19.49 -6.65
C GLN A 226 -6.84 18.02 -6.99
N VAL A 227 -6.33 17.75 -8.19
CA VAL A 227 -5.92 16.40 -8.62
C VAL A 227 -4.88 15.80 -7.66
N GLN A 228 -3.89 16.59 -7.24
CA GLN A 228 -2.88 16.15 -6.27
C GLN A 228 -3.48 15.78 -4.91
N LYS A 229 -4.43 16.57 -4.38
CA LYS A 229 -5.11 16.26 -3.11
C LYS A 229 -5.92 14.96 -3.22
N GLU A 230 -6.63 14.79 -4.32
CA GLU A 230 -7.46 13.62 -4.58
C GLU A 230 -6.62 12.35 -4.74
N ARG A 231 -5.54 12.41 -5.52
CA ARG A 231 -4.60 11.29 -5.68
C ARG A 231 -3.93 10.90 -4.38
N HIS A 232 -3.48 11.90 -3.59
CA HIS A 232 -2.88 11.63 -2.29
C HIS A 232 -3.85 10.90 -1.35
N MET A 233 -5.12 11.32 -1.32
CA MET A 233 -6.14 10.66 -0.51
C MET A 233 -6.45 9.25 -1.05
N ALA A 234 -6.59 9.08 -2.36
CA ALA A 234 -6.87 7.80 -2.99
C ALA A 234 -5.73 6.79 -2.73
N LEU A 235 -4.46 7.19 -2.87
CA LEU A 235 -3.29 6.37 -2.52
C LEU A 235 -3.28 6.00 -1.03
N SER A 236 -3.59 6.96 -0.15
CA SER A 236 -3.65 6.72 1.29
C SER A 236 -4.73 5.70 1.66
N ARG A 237 -5.91 5.80 1.03
CA ARG A 237 -7.03 4.88 1.23
C ARG A 237 -6.74 3.50 0.65
N LEU A 238 -6.22 3.43 -0.58
CA LEU A 238 -5.83 2.19 -1.23
C LEU A 238 -4.76 1.44 -0.43
N THR A 239 -3.77 2.16 0.10
CA THR A 239 -2.76 1.58 1.01
C THR A 239 -3.41 0.95 2.23
N ARG A 240 -4.40 1.62 2.84
CA ARG A 240 -5.16 1.06 3.97
C ARG A 240 -5.97 -0.17 3.56
N LEU A 241 -6.61 -0.16 2.39
CA LEU A 241 -7.39 -1.31 1.90
C LEU A 241 -6.53 -2.57 1.75
N ILE A 242 -5.29 -2.41 1.29
CA ILE A 242 -4.39 -3.55 1.04
C ILE A 242 -3.65 -3.99 2.30
N MET A 243 -3.19 -3.03 3.11
CA MET A 243 -2.34 -3.31 4.26
C MET A 243 -3.10 -3.60 5.55
N ALA A 244 -4.37 -3.18 5.67
CA ALA A 244 -5.13 -3.38 6.90
C ALA A 244 -5.55 -4.85 7.07
N PRO A 245 -5.23 -5.51 8.20
CA PRO A 245 -5.62 -6.89 8.43
C PRO A 245 -7.14 -7.12 8.38
N SER A 246 -7.93 -6.13 8.77
CA SER A 246 -9.40 -6.18 8.74
C SER A 246 -9.98 -6.31 7.32
N GLN A 247 -9.24 -5.88 6.31
CA GLN A 247 -9.68 -5.88 4.91
C GLN A 247 -9.24 -7.13 4.14
N ARG A 248 -8.38 -7.96 4.73
CA ARG A 248 -7.81 -9.15 4.07
C ARG A 248 -8.88 -10.11 3.54
N LYS A 249 -10.00 -10.24 4.25
CA LYS A 249 -11.14 -11.10 3.86
C LYS A 249 -11.82 -10.68 2.56
N HIS A 250 -11.66 -9.42 2.13
CA HIS A 250 -12.27 -8.90 0.91
C HIS A 250 -11.38 -9.09 -0.33
N TRP A 251 -10.09 -9.41 -0.15
CA TRP A 251 -9.15 -9.69 -1.24
C TRP A 251 -9.29 -11.14 -1.73
N THR A 252 -10.45 -11.49 -2.26
CA THR A 252 -10.67 -12.76 -2.97
C THR A 252 -9.91 -12.79 -4.28
N GLU A 253 -9.70 -13.98 -4.86
CA GLU A 253 -9.06 -14.14 -6.17
C GLU A 253 -9.76 -13.30 -7.25
N GLU A 254 -11.10 -13.33 -7.30
CA GLU A 254 -11.88 -12.52 -8.24
C GLU A 254 -11.60 -11.02 -8.09
N THR A 255 -11.54 -10.52 -6.85
CA THR A 255 -11.26 -9.10 -6.59
C THR A 255 -9.85 -8.73 -7.01
N GLN A 256 -8.89 -9.63 -6.83
CA GLN A 256 -7.51 -9.42 -7.22
C GLN A 256 -7.34 -9.40 -8.74
N LEU A 257 -7.96 -10.36 -9.45
CA LEU A 257 -7.99 -10.39 -10.92
C LEU A 257 -8.70 -9.17 -11.52
N TYR A 258 -9.68 -8.60 -10.82
CA TYR A 258 -10.31 -7.34 -11.20
C TYR A 258 -9.38 -6.13 -10.99
N ALA A 259 -8.69 -6.07 -9.85
CA ALA A 259 -7.87 -4.93 -9.47
C ALA A 259 -6.54 -4.83 -10.22
N GLU A 260 -5.92 -5.97 -10.51
CA GLU A 260 -4.60 -6.05 -11.14
C GLU A 260 -4.49 -5.26 -12.46
N PRO A 261 -5.34 -5.46 -13.48
CA PRO A 261 -5.22 -4.71 -14.74
C PRO A 261 -5.45 -3.20 -14.56
N LEU A 262 -6.27 -2.80 -13.59
CA LEU A 262 -6.51 -1.40 -13.27
C LEU A 262 -5.26 -0.78 -12.61
N LEU A 263 -4.64 -1.48 -11.66
CA LEU A 263 -3.39 -1.05 -11.02
C LEU A 263 -2.25 -0.92 -12.03
N GLN A 264 -2.13 -1.90 -12.94
CA GLN A 264 -1.16 -1.89 -14.03
C GLN A 264 -1.33 -0.66 -14.95
N ARG A 265 -2.57 -0.31 -15.29
CA ARG A 265 -2.87 0.89 -16.08
C ARG A 265 -2.42 2.16 -15.33
N VAL A 266 -2.78 2.29 -14.06
CA VAL A 266 -2.42 3.46 -13.24
C VAL A 266 -0.90 3.56 -13.03
N LEU A 267 -0.22 2.44 -12.78
CA LEU A 267 1.25 2.39 -12.63
C LEU A 267 1.99 2.95 -13.84
N SER A 268 1.41 2.83 -15.03
CA SER A 268 2.01 3.34 -16.27
C SER A 268 1.87 4.85 -16.43
N THR A 269 1.01 5.50 -15.65
CA THR A 269 0.63 6.91 -15.83
C THR A 269 1.12 7.85 -14.74
N VAL A 270 1.45 7.32 -13.56
CA VAL A 270 1.80 8.11 -12.37
C VAL A 270 3.27 8.56 -12.35
N ASP A 271 3.56 9.58 -11.54
CA ASP A 271 4.94 10.06 -11.31
C ASP A 271 5.77 9.05 -10.48
N VAL A 272 7.07 9.29 -10.31
CA VAL A 272 7.97 8.37 -9.58
C VAL A 272 7.58 8.18 -8.10
N ARG A 273 7.09 9.23 -7.43
CA ARG A 273 6.73 9.16 -6.00
C ARG A 273 5.46 8.35 -5.81
N GLU A 274 4.45 8.62 -6.61
CA GLU A 274 3.21 7.88 -6.68
C GLU A 274 3.45 6.44 -7.14
N PHE A 275 4.33 6.24 -8.11
CA PHE A 275 4.76 4.92 -8.57
C PHE A 275 5.36 4.10 -7.43
N ALA A 276 6.26 4.67 -6.62
CA ALA A 276 6.86 3.96 -5.50
C ALA A 276 5.81 3.52 -4.46
N GLN A 277 4.82 4.36 -4.19
CA GLN A 277 3.72 4.02 -3.28
C GLN A 277 2.82 2.96 -3.88
N LEU A 278 2.45 3.09 -5.16
CA LEU A 278 1.55 2.17 -5.83
C LEU A 278 2.21 0.81 -6.12
N ALA A 279 3.51 0.77 -6.42
CA ALA A 279 4.28 -0.45 -6.55
C ALA A 279 4.32 -1.20 -5.21
N ARG A 280 4.51 -0.48 -4.09
CA ARG A 280 4.40 -1.07 -2.75
C ARG A 280 3.02 -1.66 -2.52
N VAL A 281 1.97 -0.91 -2.84
CA VAL A 281 0.58 -1.35 -2.72
C VAL A 281 0.34 -2.63 -3.53
N THR A 282 0.77 -2.65 -4.79
CA THR A 282 0.61 -3.78 -5.70
C THR A 282 1.39 -5.02 -5.22
N ALA A 283 2.61 -4.82 -4.69
CA ALA A 283 3.42 -5.87 -4.11
C ALA A 283 2.89 -6.45 -2.77
N HIS A 284 1.86 -5.83 -2.18
CA HIS A 284 1.18 -6.36 -0.99
C HIS A 284 -0.14 -7.06 -1.31
N LEU A 285 -0.50 -7.16 -2.59
CA LEU A 285 -1.60 -8.01 -3.02
C LEU A 285 -1.24 -9.49 -2.85
N PRO A 286 -2.14 -10.33 -2.32
CA PRO A 286 -1.87 -11.77 -2.14
C PRO A 286 -1.37 -12.47 -3.42
N ILE A 287 -1.99 -12.21 -4.57
CA ILE A 287 -1.66 -12.81 -5.87
C ILE A 287 -0.21 -12.54 -6.31
N ASN A 288 0.34 -11.39 -5.89
CA ASN A 288 1.73 -11.04 -6.12
C ASN A 288 2.62 -11.64 -5.03
N GLN A 289 2.25 -11.51 -3.76
CA GLN A 289 3.03 -12.04 -2.63
C GLN A 289 3.26 -13.55 -2.73
N ASP A 290 2.23 -14.31 -3.09
CA ASP A 290 2.27 -15.77 -3.20
C ASP A 290 3.26 -16.23 -4.30
N LYS A 291 3.51 -15.37 -5.29
CA LYS A 291 4.46 -15.59 -6.39
C LYS A 291 5.76 -14.80 -6.22
N GLY A 292 6.09 -14.38 -4.99
CA GLY A 292 7.32 -13.65 -4.70
C GLY A 292 7.44 -12.29 -5.42
N ASN A 293 6.30 -11.67 -5.74
CA ASN A 293 6.15 -10.43 -6.51
C ASN A 293 6.69 -10.46 -7.95
N LEU A 294 6.95 -11.66 -8.48
CA LEU A 294 7.39 -11.84 -9.86
C LEU A 294 6.38 -11.32 -10.91
N PRO A 295 5.05 -11.53 -10.79
CA PRO A 295 4.11 -11.10 -11.82
C PRO A 295 4.14 -9.58 -12.10
N LEU A 296 4.36 -8.77 -11.06
CA LEU A 296 4.52 -7.32 -11.20
C LEU A 296 5.75 -6.95 -12.03
N LEU A 297 6.88 -7.64 -11.78
CA LEU A 297 8.11 -7.42 -12.55
C LEU A 297 7.91 -7.86 -14.00
N GLU A 298 7.42 -9.07 -14.23
CA GLU A 298 7.17 -9.64 -15.56
C GLU A 298 6.29 -8.76 -16.41
N TRP A 299 5.17 -8.30 -15.85
CA TRP A 299 4.27 -7.37 -16.52
C TRP A 299 5.02 -6.08 -16.90
N TYR A 300 5.76 -5.49 -15.96
CA TYR A 300 6.40 -4.20 -16.20
C TYR A 300 7.44 -4.27 -17.31
N VAL A 301 8.32 -5.28 -17.31
CA VAL A 301 9.35 -5.42 -18.36
C VAL A 301 8.78 -5.90 -19.70
N LYS A 302 7.61 -6.52 -19.72
CA LYS A 302 6.88 -6.84 -20.95
C LYS A 302 6.23 -5.60 -21.55
N ALA A 303 5.70 -4.72 -20.71
CA ALA A 303 4.99 -3.51 -21.15
C ALA A 303 5.94 -2.35 -21.49
N HIS A 304 7.09 -2.26 -20.80
CA HIS A 304 7.99 -1.11 -20.86
C HIS A 304 9.42 -1.53 -21.18
N ARG A 305 10.08 -0.78 -22.08
CA ARG A 305 11.51 -0.98 -22.39
C ARG A 305 12.37 -0.22 -21.40
N LEU A 306 13.54 -0.78 -21.05
CA LEU A 306 14.51 -0.15 -20.14
C LEU A 306 15.42 0.87 -20.85
N ASN A 307 14.88 1.64 -21.79
CA ASN A 307 15.62 2.59 -22.62
C ASN A 307 15.70 4.01 -22.04
N ASP A 308 15.02 4.27 -20.93
CA ASP A 308 14.99 5.56 -20.23
C ASP A 308 15.14 5.35 -18.71
N ASP A 309 15.70 6.35 -18.02
CA ASP A 309 15.99 6.35 -16.60
C ASP A 309 14.74 6.11 -15.75
N ARG A 310 13.57 6.60 -16.20
CA ARG A 310 12.29 6.35 -15.54
C ARG A 310 11.96 4.86 -15.43
N HIS A 311 12.18 4.09 -16.51
CA HIS A 311 11.86 2.67 -16.52
C HIS A 311 12.89 1.85 -15.74
N VAL A 312 14.16 2.26 -15.77
CA VAL A 312 15.22 1.68 -14.93
C VAL A 312 14.92 1.92 -13.45
N GLU A 313 14.53 3.14 -13.07
CA GLU A 313 14.13 3.47 -11.70
C GLU A 313 12.90 2.66 -11.25
N ALA A 314 11.90 2.53 -12.11
CA ALA A 314 10.70 1.76 -11.83
C ALA A 314 11.01 0.27 -11.55
N VAL A 315 11.87 -0.36 -12.36
CA VAL A 315 12.32 -1.74 -12.10
C VAL A 315 13.17 -1.83 -10.83
N ALA A 316 14.01 -0.82 -10.55
CA ALA A 316 14.75 -0.76 -9.28
C ALA A 316 13.82 -0.63 -8.06
N ILE A 317 12.68 0.05 -8.19
CA ILE A 317 11.64 0.16 -7.16
C ILE A 317 10.90 -1.16 -6.99
N ILE A 318 10.41 -1.77 -8.07
CA ILE A 318 9.72 -3.07 -8.06
C ILE A 318 10.63 -4.14 -7.45
N GLY A 319 11.90 -4.16 -7.85
CA GLY A 319 12.92 -5.10 -7.39
C GLY A 319 13.11 -5.15 -5.87
N ARG A 320 12.72 -4.10 -5.13
CA ARG A 320 12.77 -4.10 -3.65
C ARG A 320 11.80 -5.09 -3.02
N PHE A 321 10.77 -5.49 -3.75
CA PHE A 321 9.72 -6.38 -3.28
C PHE A 321 9.83 -7.80 -3.84
N VAL A 322 10.64 -8.01 -4.87
CA VAL A 322 10.83 -9.33 -5.49
C VAL A 322 11.59 -10.25 -4.54
N SER A 323 11.06 -11.46 -4.33
CA SER A 323 11.69 -12.46 -3.46
C SER A 323 13.00 -12.96 -4.06
N ASN A 324 14.03 -13.17 -3.23
CA ASN A 324 15.28 -13.78 -3.68
C ASN A 324 15.14 -15.26 -4.08
N SER A 325 13.99 -15.89 -3.79
CA SER A 325 13.71 -17.30 -4.10
C SER A 325 13.11 -17.52 -5.49
N VAL A 326 12.73 -16.45 -6.20
CA VAL A 326 12.16 -16.59 -7.55
C VAL A 326 13.26 -16.56 -8.61
N GLU A 327 13.02 -17.24 -9.72
CA GLU A 327 13.88 -17.21 -10.89
C GLU A 327 13.18 -16.57 -12.08
N PHE A 328 13.89 -15.68 -12.78
CA PHE A 328 13.41 -14.93 -13.93
C PHE A 328 14.59 -14.45 -14.78
N ASP A 329 14.48 -14.58 -16.10
CA ASP A 329 15.51 -14.09 -17.02
C ASP A 329 15.27 -12.61 -17.39
N LEU A 330 15.95 -11.72 -16.66
CA LEU A 330 15.95 -10.29 -16.95
C LEU A 330 17.02 -9.89 -17.98
N TYR A 331 17.94 -10.80 -18.36
CA TYR A 331 19.08 -10.48 -19.25
C TYR A 331 18.64 -9.90 -20.61
N PRO A 332 17.62 -10.44 -21.32
CA PRO A 332 17.18 -9.89 -22.60
C PRO A 332 16.77 -8.41 -22.51
N ALA A 333 16.13 -8.01 -21.42
CA ALA A 333 15.72 -6.61 -21.22
C ALA A 333 16.93 -5.69 -20.98
N LEU A 334 17.95 -6.17 -20.26
CA LEU A 334 19.19 -5.42 -20.03
C LEU A 334 20.03 -5.29 -21.30
N GLU A 335 20.11 -6.36 -22.08
CA GLU A 335 20.81 -6.38 -23.36
C GLU A 335 20.15 -5.44 -24.38
N ALA A 336 18.82 -5.50 -24.49
CA ALA A 336 18.06 -4.60 -25.37
C ALA A 336 18.19 -3.12 -24.98
N ALA A 337 18.41 -2.83 -23.69
CA ALA A 337 18.70 -1.49 -23.20
C ALA A 337 20.16 -1.05 -23.35
N GLY A 338 21.06 -1.96 -23.76
CA GLY A 338 22.49 -1.69 -23.82
C GLY A 338 23.17 -1.56 -22.44
N ILE A 339 22.50 -1.98 -21.37
CA ILE A 339 23.06 -1.92 -20.01
C ILE A 339 24.26 -2.87 -19.89
N THR A 340 24.19 -4.05 -20.48
CA THR A 340 25.27 -5.06 -20.43
C THR A 340 26.43 -4.78 -21.39
N SER A 341 26.32 -3.77 -22.26
CA SER A 341 27.35 -3.46 -23.26
C SER A 341 28.30 -2.33 -22.85
N ARG A 342 28.04 -1.65 -21.72
CA ARG A 342 28.83 -0.51 -21.24
C ARG A 342 29.14 -0.64 -19.76
N ASP A 343 30.26 -0.08 -19.34
CA ASP A 343 30.59 0.00 -17.92
C ASP A 343 29.64 0.99 -17.22
N ILE A 344 29.27 0.70 -15.96
CA ILE A 344 28.36 1.58 -15.21
C ILE A 344 29.20 2.74 -14.69
N ASP A 345 28.96 3.93 -15.24
CA ASP A 345 29.61 5.13 -14.76
C ASP A 345 29.13 5.45 -13.35
N ALA A 346 29.98 5.19 -12.36
CA ALA A 346 29.66 5.41 -10.96
C ALA A 346 29.39 6.89 -10.64
N SER A 347 29.80 7.84 -11.49
CA SER A 347 29.70 9.28 -11.23
C SER A 347 28.33 9.92 -11.54
N SER A 348 27.39 9.18 -12.13
CA SER A 348 26.06 9.70 -12.52
C SER A 348 24.94 9.28 -11.56
N ASP A 349 23.91 10.11 -11.42
CA ASP A 349 22.73 9.81 -10.56
C ASP A 349 21.93 8.58 -11.05
N GLY A 350 21.86 8.35 -12.37
CA GLY A 350 21.22 7.17 -12.98
C GLY A 350 21.96 5.84 -12.72
N SER A 351 23.24 5.90 -12.33
CA SER A 351 24.08 4.71 -12.08
C SER A 351 23.57 3.83 -10.95
N VAL A 352 22.99 4.45 -9.91
CA VAL A 352 22.49 3.76 -8.72
C VAL A 352 21.33 2.84 -9.09
N ASN A 353 20.39 3.34 -9.89
CA ASN A 353 19.23 2.55 -10.30
C ASN A 353 19.65 1.44 -11.26
N THR A 354 20.53 1.74 -12.22
CA THR A 354 21.11 0.73 -13.11
C THR A 354 21.81 -0.39 -12.35
N ALA A 355 22.65 -0.06 -11.36
CA ALA A 355 23.33 -1.05 -10.53
C ALA A 355 22.35 -1.88 -9.68
N LYS A 356 21.27 -1.27 -9.18
CA LYS A 356 20.19 -2.00 -8.48
C LYS A 356 19.44 -2.95 -9.40
N VAL A 357 19.20 -2.56 -10.66
CA VAL A 357 18.58 -3.43 -11.66
C VAL A 357 19.52 -4.59 -12.03
N VAL A 358 20.82 -4.35 -12.18
CA VAL A 358 21.83 -5.41 -12.40
C VAL A 358 21.89 -6.37 -11.21
N LEU A 359 21.83 -5.85 -9.98
CA LEU A 359 21.73 -6.66 -8.77
C LEU A 359 20.45 -7.50 -8.75
N LEU A 360 19.30 -6.92 -9.08
CA LEU A 360 18.04 -7.64 -9.19
C LEU A 360 18.16 -8.78 -10.19
N ALA A 361 18.63 -8.50 -11.41
CA ALA A 361 18.86 -9.50 -12.45
C ALA A 361 19.77 -10.63 -11.96
N SER A 362 20.86 -10.28 -11.27
CA SER A 362 21.82 -11.24 -10.73
C SER A 362 21.23 -12.18 -9.69
N ARG A 363 20.28 -11.70 -8.88
CA ARG A 363 19.63 -12.50 -7.83
C ARG A 363 18.63 -13.48 -8.38
N ILE A 364 17.76 -12.99 -9.26
CA ILE A 364 16.67 -13.79 -9.84
C ILE A 364 17.12 -14.54 -11.10
N ALA A 365 18.35 -14.36 -11.58
CA ALA A 365 18.84 -15.04 -12.78
C ALA A 365 18.61 -16.55 -12.73
N THR A 366 18.08 -17.10 -13.82
CA THR A 366 18.16 -18.55 -14.10
C THR A 366 19.63 -18.95 -14.29
N ALA A 367 19.92 -20.25 -14.32
CA ALA A 367 21.29 -20.72 -14.56
C ALA A 367 21.88 -20.18 -15.87
N GLU A 368 21.10 -20.17 -16.95
CA GLU A 368 21.50 -19.64 -18.27
C GLU A 368 21.72 -18.12 -18.25
N ALA A 369 20.84 -17.37 -17.59
CA ALA A 369 21.00 -15.92 -17.45
C ALA A 369 22.24 -15.56 -16.61
N ALA A 370 22.53 -16.37 -15.58
CA ALA A 370 23.71 -16.20 -14.74
C ALA A 370 25.02 -16.38 -15.55
N GLU A 371 25.06 -17.30 -16.50
CA GLU A 371 26.21 -17.48 -17.41
C GLU A 371 26.50 -16.22 -18.24
N LYS A 372 25.45 -15.55 -18.72
CA LYS A 372 25.58 -14.32 -19.51
C LYS A 372 25.93 -13.10 -18.66
N LEU A 373 25.36 -13.00 -17.45
CA LEU A 373 25.58 -11.87 -16.54
C LEU A 373 26.95 -11.92 -15.84
N TYR A 374 27.48 -13.11 -15.57
CA TYR A 374 28.70 -13.28 -14.77
C TYR A 374 29.91 -12.53 -15.35
N PRO A 375 30.27 -12.67 -16.64
CA PRO A 375 31.41 -11.94 -17.21
C PRO A 375 31.28 -10.42 -17.13
N TYR A 376 30.06 -9.90 -17.34
CA TYR A 376 29.75 -8.48 -17.28
C TYR A 376 29.93 -7.93 -15.86
N VAL A 377 29.27 -8.52 -14.87
CA VAL A 377 29.35 -8.06 -13.47
C VAL A 377 30.76 -8.24 -12.91
N TYR A 378 31.43 -9.34 -13.25
CA TYR A 378 32.79 -9.60 -12.81
C TYR A 378 33.77 -8.53 -13.33
N ARG A 379 33.70 -8.17 -14.62
CA ARG A 379 34.54 -7.11 -15.21
C ARG A 379 34.36 -5.78 -14.49
N GLN A 380 33.12 -5.41 -14.18
CA GLN A 380 32.80 -4.19 -13.44
C GLN A 380 33.46 -4.19 -12.06
N VAL A 381 33.35 -5.30 -11.31
CA VAL A 381 33.95 -5.42 -9.98
C VAL A 381 35.47 -5.37 -10.03
N VAL A 382 36.12 -6.01 -11.00
CA VAL A 382 37.58 -5.93 -11.19
C VAL A 382 38.01 -4.48 -11.44
N SER A 383 37.31 -3.78 -12.33
CA SER A 383 37.57 -2.36 -12.63
C SER A 383 37.47 -1.50 -11.36
N LEU A 384 36.38 -1.64 -10.59
CA LEU A 384 36.17 -0.90 -9.33
C LEU A 384 37.24 -1.20 -8.26
N MET A 385 37.71 -2.45 -8.17
CA MET A 385 38.74 -2.83 -7.20
C MET A 385 40.13 -2.30 -7.55
N SER A 386 40.40 -2.05 -8.83
CA SER A 386 41.71 -1.53 -9.27
C SER A 386 42.02 -0.14 -8.70
N ASP A 387 41.00 0.71 -8.51
CA ASP A 387 41.09 2.00 -7.81
C ASP A 387 39.94 2.18 -6.81
N MET A 388 39.88 1.29 -5.82
CA MET A 388 38.82 1.33 -4.80
C MET A 388 38.84 2.64 -4.01
N ARG A 389 40.02 3.25 -3.79
CA ARG A 389 40.13 4.50 -3.01
C ARG A 389 39.56 5.70 -3.76
N GLY A 390 39.80 5.82 -5.06
CA GLY A 390 39.18 6.85 -5.91
C GLY A 390 37.68 6.63 -6.10
N THR A 391 37.26 5.36 -6.14
CA THR A 391 35.86 4.97 -6.41
C THR A 391 34.93 5.20 -5.21
N LEU A 392 35.42 5.05 -3.97
CA LEU A 392 34.61 5.18 -2.75
C LEU A 392 34.31 6.65 -2.37
N THR A 393 33.53 7.32 -3.20
CA THR A 393 32.96 8.64 -2.93
C THR A 393 31.56 8.51 -2.29
N THR A 394 31.07 9.57 -1.65
CA THR A 394 29.71 9.58 -1.06
C THR A 394 28.60 9.36 -2.09
N ALA A 395 28.82 9.74 -3.36
CA ALA A 395 27.85 9.54 -4.44
C ALA A 395 27.78 8.06 -4.89
N ASN A 396 28.90 7.32 -4.78
CA ASN A 396 29.04 6.03 -5.48
C ASN A 396 28.88 4.83 -4.55
N LEU A 397 28.76 5.03 -3.22
CA LEU A 397 28.72 3.94 -2.24
C LEU A 397 27.64 2.91 -2.54
N ILE A 398 26.44 3.36 -2.91
CA ILE A 398 25.30 2.47 -3.21
C ILE A 398 25.55 1.68 -4.50
N THR A 399 26.14 2.31 -5.52
CA THR A 399 26.48 1.67 -6.80
C THR A 399 27.53 0.58 -6.60
N VAL A 400 28.61 0.88 -5.87
CA VAL A 400 29.67 -0.11 -5.53
C VAL A 400 29.11 -1.25 -4.69
N GLU A 401 28.31 -0.93 -3.67
CA GLU A 401 27.64 -1.92 -2.85
C GLU A 401 26.75 -2.85 -3.70
N ALA A 402 25.91 -2.30 -4.58
CA ALA A 402 25.03 -3.07 -5.46
C ALA A 402 25.80 -4.03 -6.38
N LEU A 403 26.91 -3.57 -6.99
CA LEU A 403 27.74 -4.38 -7.87
C LEU A 403 28.47 -5.50 -7.13
N LEU A 404 28.96 -5.24 -5.92
CA LEU A 404 29.54 -6.27 -5.05
C LEU A 404 28.50 -7.32 -4.65
N PHE A 405 27.28 -6.90 -4.29
CA PHE A 405 26.19 -7.84 -4.03
C PHE A 405 25.79 -8.63 -5.28
N ALA A 406 25.83 -8.02 -6.47
CA ALA A 406 25.53 -8.69 -7.73
C ALA A 406 26.55 -9.79 -8.02
N ALA A 407 27.84 -9.48 -7.82
CA ALA A 407 28.92 -10.46 -7.94
C ALA A 407 28.76 -11.62 -6.95
N VAL A 408 28.41 -11.35 -5.69
CA VAL A 408 28.15 -12.40 -4.69
C VAL A 408 26.95 -13.27 -5.10
N ALA A 409 25.87 -12.66 -5.62
CA ALA A 409 24.69 -13.39 -6.06
C ALA A 409 25.01 -14.35 -7.22
N LEU A 410 25.74 -13.87 -8.24
CA LEU A 410 26.16 -14.70 -9.38
C LEU A 410 27.20 -15.74 -8.98
N ALA A 411 28.16 -15.40 -8.11
CA ALA A 411 29.17 -16.33 -7.63
C ALA A 411 28.56 -17.52 -6.86
N ARG A 412 27.44 -17.33 -6.18
CA ARG A 412 26.69 -18.43 -5.54
C ARG A 412 26.04 -19.37 -6.55
N LYS A 413 25.59 -18.84 -7.70
CA LYS A 413 25.03 -19.63 -8.81
C LYS A 413 26.14 -20.28 -9.67
N ARG A 414 27.33 -19.66 -9.74
CA ARG A 414 28.52 -20.09 -10.51
C ARG A 414 29.72 -20.34 -9.60
N SER A 415 29.56 -21.22 -8.61
CA SER A 415 30.55 -21.43 -7.54
C SER A 415 31.91 -21.89 -8.04
N ALA A 416 31.96 -22.77 -9.05
CA ALA A 416 33.22 -23.26 -9.62
C ALA A 416 34.04 -22.14 -10.28
N GLU A 417 33.40 -21.32 -11.12
CA GLU A 417 34.05 -20.19 -11.80
C GLU A 417 34.45 -19.11 -10.80
N ALA A 418 33.62 -18.83 -9.81
CA ALA A 418 33.94 -17.89 -8.75
C ALA A 418 35.16 -18.33 -7.93
N LEU A 419 35.27 -19.62 -7.60
CA LEU A 419 36.44 -20.15 -6.90
C LEU A 419 37.71 -20.11 -7.76
N GLN A 420 37.61 -20.33 -9.08
CA GLN A 420 38.75 -20.15 -9.98
C GLN A 420 39.22 -18.68 -9.95
N GLN A 421 38.30 -17.73 -10.04
CA GLN A 421 38.64 -16.30 -10.01
C GLN A 421 39.19 -15.84 -8.66
N LEU A 422 38.64 -16.32 -7.54
CA LEU A 422 39.18 -16.02 -6.20
C LEU A 422 40.61 -16.56 -5.99
N ASN A 423 40.99 -17.59 -6.74
CA ASN A 423 42.34 -18.13 -6.71
C ASN A 423 43.30 -17.46 -7.72
N ASP A 424 42.78 -16.64 -8.63
CA ASP A 424 43.61 -15.87 -9.56
C ASP A 424 44.46 -14.84 -8.79
N ALA A 425 45.75 -14.78 -9.14
CA ALA A 425 46.71 -13.93 -8.43
C ALA A 425 46.43 -12.43 -8.63
N SER A 426 46.00 -12.03 -9.83
CA SER A 426 45.72 -10.63 -10.16
C SER A 426 44.43 -10.15 -9.49
N PHE A 427 43.41 -11.00 -9.47
CA PHE A 427 42.16 -10.73 -8.75
C PHE A 427 42.41 -10.62 -7.25
N ASN A 428 43.14 -11.58 -6.67
CA ASN A 428 43.42 -11.59 -5.23
C ASN A 428 44.25 -10.38 -4.78
N ALA A 429 45.22 -9.94 -5.59
CA ALA A 429 45.98 -8.71 -5.33
C ALA A 429 45.06 -7.48 -5.32
N SER A 430 44.17 -7.37 -6.30
CA SER A 430 43.17 -6.29 -6.40
C SER A 430 42.19 -6.31 -5.22
N ALA A 431 41.69 -7.50 -4.85
CA ALA A 431 40.79 -7.68 -3.71
C ALA A 431 41.46 -7.32 -2.38
N THR A 432 42.74 -7.66 -2.20
CA THR A 432 43.51 -7.30 -1.00
C THR A 432 43.71 -5.79 -0.90
N SER A 433 44.09 -5.14 -1.99
CA SER A 433 44.21 -3.68 -2.08
C SER A 433 42.87 -2.99 -1.79
N ALA A 434 41.80 -3.47 -2.43
CA ALA A 434 40.44 -2.94 -2.25
C ALA A 434 39.94 -3.11 -0.81
N ALA A 435 40.19 -4.25 -0.17
CA ALA A 435 39.83 -4.50 1.23
C ALA A 435 40.56 -3.54 2.18
N GLN A 436 41.85 -3.29 1.95
CA GLN A 436 42.61 -2.30 2.73
C GLN A 436 42.05 -0.89 2.55
N ALA A 437 41.82 -0.47 1.31
CA ALA A 437 41.24 0.83 1.00
C ALA A 437 39.86 1.01 1.65
N ALA A 438 38.96 0.03 1.50
CA ALA A 438 37.62 0.06 2.11
C ALA A 438 37.68 0.08 3.63
N ALA A 439 38.59 -0.69 4.25
CA ALA A 439 38.76 -0.71 5.71
C ALA A 439 39.25 0.65 6.25
N ASP A 440 40.15 1.32 5.54
CA ASP A 440 40.67 2.63 5.95
C ASP A 440 39.65 3.74 5.77
N VAL A 441 38.94 3.77 4.64
CA VAL A 441 37.81 4.70 4.43
C VAL A 441 36.72 4.47 5.49
N TYR A 442 36.37 3.21 5.77
CA TYR A 442 35.40 2.87 6.81
C TYR A 442 35.82 3.40 8.20
N LYS A 443 37.08 3.22 8.61
CA LYS A 443 37.58 3.76 9.89
C LYS A 443 37.46 5.28 9.95
N GLN A 444 37.83 5.98 8.88
CA GLN A 444 37.77 7.44 8.81
C GLN A 444 36.32 7.94 8.89
N VAL A 445 35.40 7.33 8.13
CA VAL A 445 33.99 7.69 8.12
C VAL A 445 33.32 7.37 9.46
N VAL A 446 33.58 6.20 10.05
CA VAL A 446 33.04 5.87 11.39
C VAL A 446 33.53 6.84 12.45
N PHE A 447 34.80 7.25 12.41
CA PHE A 447 35.32 8.27 13.32
C PHE A 447 34.62 9.61 13.12
N ALA A 448 34.47 10.07 11.87
CA ALA A 448 33.78 11.32 11.54
C ALA A 448 32.30 11.29 11.98
N VAL A 449 31.58 10.21 11.70
CA VAL A 449 30.18 10.04 12.10
C VAL A 449 30.03 9.93 13.62
N LYS A 450 30.96 9.26 14.33
CA LYS A 450 30.97 9.26 15.81
C LYS A 450 31.16 10.66 16.38
N LYS A 451 32.06 11.46 15.79
CA LYS A 451 32.29 12.86 16.18
C LYS A 451 31.04 13.72 15.92
N ALA A 452 30.43 13.58 14.75
CA ALA A 452 29.19 14.26 14.38
C ALA A 452 28.00 13.84 15.27
N ALA A 453 27.91 12.57 15.66
CA ALA A 453 26.89 12.09 16.57
C ALA A 453 27.06 12.69 17.98
N GLN A 454 28.29 12.83 18.45
CA GLN A 454 28.61 13.50 19.72
C GLN A 454 28.28 15.01 19.70
N SER A 455 28.32 15.65 18.52
CA SER A 455 27.90 17.05 18.30
C SER A 455 26.43 17.20 17.90
N LYS A 456 25.65 16.11 17.84
CA LYS A 456 24.25 16.08 17.35
C LYS A 456 24.06 16.59 15.90
N GLN A 457 25.09 16.46 15.08
CA GLN A 457 25.08 16.85 13.66
C GLN A 457 24.98 15.66 12.70
N ALA A 458 25.06 14.42 13.21
CA ALA A 458 24.92 13.25 12.37
C ALA A 458 23.45 13.00 11.99
N ASP A 459 23.22 12.69 10.73
CA ASP A 459 21.91 12.48 10.11
C ASP A 459 21.75 11.05 9.57
N GLY A 460 20.61 10.77 8.93
CA GLY A 460 20.34 9.46 8.33
C GLY A 460 21.29 9.11 7.16
N ALA A 461 21.76 10.11 6.41
CA ALA A 461 22.72 9.91 5.33
C ALA A 461 24.06 9.38 5.87
N SER A 462 24.52 9.91 7.00
CA SER A 462 25.70 9.44 7.73
C SER A 462 25.58 7.96 8.13
N ALA A 463 24.40 7.53 8.58
CA ALA A 463 24.15 6.14 8.94
C ALA A 463 24.15 5.19 7.73
N ASN A 464 23.55 5.62 6.62
CA ASN A 464 23.53 4.86 5.37
C ASN A 464 24.95 4.69 4.79
N ALA A 465 25.76 5.75 4.80
CA ALA A 465 27.15 5.69 4.34
C ALA A 465 27.98 4.68 5.14
N VAL A 466 27.82 4.66 6.48
CA VAL A 466 28.49 3.68 7.35
C VAL A 466 28.00 2.25 7.05
N ALA A 467 26.71 2.05 6.82
CA ALA A 467 26.15 0.75 6.47
C ALA A 467 26.67 0.23 5.12
N SER A 468 26.65 1.06 4.07
CA SER A 468 27.21 0.72 2.76
C SER A 468 28.68 0.38 2.85
N LEU A 469 29.50 1.22 3.51
CA LEU A 469 30.93 0.97 3.66
C LEU A 469 31.21 -0.29 4.47
N ASN A 470 30.40 -0.61 5.48
CA ASN A 470 30.53 -1.87 6.20
C ASN A 470 30.29 -3.08 5.29
N ASN A 471 29.27 -3.02 4.42
CA ASN A 471 28.96 -4.08 3.48
C ASN A 471 30.06 -4.25 2.43
N ILE A 472 30.51 -3.15 1.81
CA ILE A 472 31.63 -3.12 0.86
C ILE A 472 32.88 -3.72 1.49
N LYS A 473 33.26 -3.24 2.68
CA LYS A 473 34.40 -3.77 3.44
C LYS A 473 34.26 -5.27 3.69
N THR A 474 33.11 -5.73 4.18
CA THR A 474 32.88 -7.15 4.51
C THR A 474 32.99 -8.04 3.27
N ILE A 475 32.44 -7.61 2.12
CA ILE A 475 32.51 -8.39 0.88
C ILE A 475 33.93 -8.42 0.33
N THR A 476 34.62 -7.29 0.29
CA THR A 476 36.01 -7.21 -0.21
C THR A 476 36.99 -7.96 0.69
N GLU A 477 36.83 -7.92 2.02
CA GLU A 477 37.61 -8.75 2.95
C GLU A 477 37.36 -10.25 2.74
N ALA A 478 36.14 -10.66 2.41
CA ALA A 478 35.85 -12.05 2.06
C ALA A 478 36.58 -12.46 0.77
N PHE A 479 36.54 -11.61 -0.27
CA PHE A 479 37.24 -11.85 -1.53
C PHE A 479 38.76 -11.93 -1.34
N ALA A 480 39.35 -11.03 -0.55
CA ALA A 480 40.78 -11.06 -0.19
C ALA A 480 41.15 -12.32 0.60
N ALA A 481 40.22 -12.85 1.40
CA ALA A 481 40.36 -14.14 2.08
C ALA A 481 40.02 -15.35 1.18
N LYS A 482 39.91 -15.15 -0.14
CA LYS A 482 39.60 -16.18 -1.14
C LYS A 482 38.31 -16.94 -0.87
N ARG A 483 37.28 -16.26 -0.34
CA ARG A 483 35.99 -16.87 -0.02
C ARG A 483 34.83 -15.94 -0.35
N LEU A 484 33.63 -16.53 -0.46
CA LEU A 484 32.40 -15.74 -0.50
C LEU A 484 31.93 -15.37 0.91
N PRO A 485 31.18 -14.26 1.09
CA PRO A 485 30.58 -13.92 2.36
C PRO A 485 29.63 -15.03 2.84
N LEU A 486 29.92 -15.60 4.02
CA LEU A 486 29.19 -16.72 4.62
C LEU A 486 27.95 -16.29 5.42
N GLY A 487 27.88 -15.01 5.81
CA GLY A 487 26.74 -14.45 6.55
C GLY A 487 25.69 -13.81 5.64
N GLU A 488 24.46 -13.68 6.14
CA GLU A 488 23.44 -12.85 5.51
C GLU A 488 23.77 -11.37 5.69
N ILE A 489 24.31 -10.77 4.63
CA ILE A 489 24.52 -9.32 4.55
C ILE A 489 23.29 -8.72 3.87
N LYS A 490 22.73 -7.65 4.46
CA LYS A 490 21.60 -6.89 3.90
C LYS A 490 22.09 -5.54 3.41
N GLU A 491 21.57 -5.10 2.29
CA GLU A 491 21.89 -3.82 1.66
C GLU A 491 21.55 -2.65 2.57
N SER A 492 22.32 -1.58 2.45
CA SER A 492 22.14 -0.37 3.23
C SER A 492 20.76 0.29 3.03
N TRP A 493 20.18 0.17 1.84
CA TRP A 493 18.91 0.81 1.43
C TRP A 493 17.66 -0.05 1.64
N THR A 494 17.80 -1.31 2.07
CA THR A 494 16.65 -2.20 2.35
C THR A 494 16.25 -2.19 3.82
N ARG A 495 17.12 -1.71 4.70
CA ARG A 495 16.77 -1.44 6.10
C ARG A 495 15.92 -0.17 6.15
N GLY A 496 14.91 -0.14 7.04
CA GLY A 496 14.27 1.12 7.45
C GLY A 496 15.32 2.14 7.92
N PRO A 497 14.94 3.37 8.29
CA PRO A 497 15.90 4.43 8.58
C PRO A 497 17.00 3.93 9.54
N ASN A 498 18.24 3.83 9.04
CA ASN A 498 19.37 3.38 9.83
C ASN A 498 19.59 4.41 10.95
N THR A 499 19.32 4.02 12.19
CA THR A 499 19.44 4.93 13.34
C THR A 499 20.86 4.89 13.88
N ILE A 500 21.44 6.08 14.08
CA ILE A 500 22.71 6.21 14.80
C ILE A 500 22.38 6.01 16.28
N PRO A 501 23.00 5.03 16.97
CA PRO A 501 22.80 4.85 18.40
C PRO A 501 23.10 6.16 19.13
N ALA A 502 22.20 6.58 20.02
CA ALA A 502 22.43 7.78 20.83
C ALA A 502 23.76 7.62 21.58
N ALA A 503 24.70 8.54 21.34
CA ALA A 503 25.96 8.56 22.05
C ALA A 503 25.68 8.79 23.55
N LYS A 504 25.74 7.74 24.36
CA LYS A 504 25.73 7.87 25.81
C LYS A 504 26.97 8.67 26.21
N ARG A 505 26.78 9.92 26.64
CA ARG A 505 27.83 10.67 27.33
C ARG A 505 28.02 10.03 28.69
N ASP A 506 29.05 9.23 28.88
CA ASP A 506 29.66 9.09 30.21
C ASP A 506 30.38 10.40 30.53
N ARG A 507 29.62 11.39 30.99
CA ARG A 507 30.15 12.60 31.63
C ARG A 507 29.52 12.72 33.00
N GLY A 508 30.05 11.91 33.91
CA GLY A 508 29.83 12.00 35.36
C GLY A 508 31.07 11.62 36.17
N ALA A 509 32.27 11.55 35.56
CA ALA A 509 33.52 11.40 36.30
C ALA A 509 34.25 12.76 36.32
N PRO A 510 34.54 13.34 37.49
CA PRO A 510 35.22 14.63 37.58
C PRO A 510 36.65 14.49 37.06
N ARG A 511 37.13 15.54 36.39
CA ARG A 511 38.54 15.73 36.05
C ARG A 511 39.36 15.66 37.35
N GLY A 512 40.22 14.65 37.50
CA GLY A 512 41.13 14.56 38.62
C GLY A 512 42.16 13.45 38.43
N ALA A 513 43.43 13.84 38.57
CA ALA A 513 44.66 13.04 38.55
C ALA A 513 45.14 12.49 37.19
N MET A 514 46.23 13.10 36.70
CA MET A 514 47.16 12.43 35.79
C MET A 514 47.64 11.11 36.43
N PRO A 515 47.95 10.08 35.63
CA PRO A 515 48.60 8.88 36.15
C PRO A 515 49.99 9.24 36.71
N PRO A 516 50.42 8.65 37.84
CA PRO A 516 51.77 8.89 38.35
C PRO A 516 52.80 8.23 37.41
N PRO A 517 54.04 8.76 37.35
CA PRO A 517 55.08 8.21 36.49
C PRO A 517 55.46 6.77 36.93
N PRO A 518 55.93 5.94 35.99
CA PRO A 518 56.22 4.53 36.26
C PRO A 518 57.40 4.41 37.24
N GLY A 519 57.18 3.74 38.38
CA GLY A 519 58.24 3.46 39.35
C GLY A 519 57.83 3.31 40.82
N VAL A 520 56.55 3.40 41.19
CA VAL A 520 56.14 3.26 42.59
C VAL A 520 55.07 2.17 42.72
N GLN A 521 55.44 1.02 43.27
CA GLN A 521 54.50 0.00 43.74
C GLN A 521 53.86 0.45 45.05
N PRO A 522 52.56 0.20 45.23
CA PRO A 522 52.04 -0.19 46.53
C PRO A 522 51.47 -1.61 46.50
N THR A 523 51.98 -2.33 47.49
CA THR A 523 51.66 -3.62 48.07
C THR A 523 50.20 -4.11 48.02
N ALA A 524 50.11 -5.45 47.94
CA ALA A 524 48.93 -6.29 47.94
C ALA A 524 48.18 -6.37 49.28
N GLU A 525 46.88 -6.69 49.21
CA GLU A 525 46.13 -7.59 50.09
C GLU A 525 44.81 -7.95 49.36
N ALA A 526 44.65 -9.14 48.78
CA ALA A 526 44.27 -10.43 49.38
C ALA A 526 42.81 -10.50 49.90
N GLY A 527 41.93 -11.16 49.13
CA GLY A 527 40.57 -11.52 49.55
C GLY A 527 39.88 -12.50 48.58
N LYS A 528 40.07 -13.80 48.81
CA LYS A 528 39.52 -14.95 48.06
C LYS A 528 38.00 -15.13 48.20
N LYS A 529 37.37 -15.69 47.15
CA LYS A 529 36.55 -16.96 47.08
C LYS A 529 35.44 -16.80 46.02
N ARG A 530 35.49 -17.52 44.89
CA ARG A 530 35.05 -18.92 44.58
C ARG A 530 33.52 -19.11 44.47
N SER A 531 33.10 -19.56 43.27
CA SER A 531 32.03 -20.53 42.90
C SER A 531 30.58 -20.20 43.33
N SER A 532 29.49 -20.56 42.66
CA SER A 532 29.16 -21.61 41.68
C SER A 532 27.78 -21.33 41.05
N SER A 533 27.62 -21.70 39.78
CA SER A 533 26.48 -22.37 39.13
C SER A 533 25.03 -22.21 39.64
N GLN A 534 24.08 -21.97 38.72
CA GLN A 534 23.04 -22.92 38.24
C GLN A 534 21.69 -22.25 37.91
N ASN A 535 21.29 -22.50 36.66
CA ASN A 535 19.97 -22.89 36.15
C ASN A 535 18.74 -21.96 36.21
N ALA A 536 18.12 -21.95 35.02
CA ALA A 536 16.86 -21.38 34.56
C ALA A 536 15.63 -21.55 35.47
N PRO A 537 14.61 -20.67 35.32
CA PRO A 537 13.31 -20.85 35.96
C PRO A 537 12.33 -21.58 35.03
N ASP A 538 11.55 -22.48 35.61
CA ASP A 538 10.37 -23.07 34.97
C ASP A 538 9.14 -22.94 35.90
N ARG A 539 8.01 -22.57 35.27
CA ARG A 539 6.60 -22.77 35.66
C ARG A 539 5.88 -21.90 36.71
N LYS A 540 4.85 -21.23 36.14
CA LYS A 540 3.40 -21.34 36.40
C LYS A 540 2.73 -20.49 37.52
N ARG A 541 1.75 -19.71 37.01
CA ARG A 541 0.37 -19.44 37.49
C ARG A 541 0.18 -18.90 38.90
N ALA A 542 -0.42 -17.71 38.98
CA ALA A 542 -1.73 -17.53 39.63
C ALA A 542 -2.39 -16.21 39.18
N ARG A 543 -3.72 -16.27 39.13
CA ARG A 543 -4.69 -15.26 38.68
C ARG A 543 -5.30 -14.64 39.93
N ASN A 544 -5.52 -13.32 39.94
CA ASN A 544 -6.79 -12.66 40.31
C ASN A 544 -6.58 -11.17 40.67
N ASP A 545 -7.34 -10.34 39.94
CA ASP A 545 -8.14 -9.21 40.38
C ASP A 545 -7.67 -8.35 41.57
N HIS A 546 -7.57 -7.04 41.36
CA HIS A 546 -8.48 -6.09 42.00
C HIS A 546 -8.50 -4.70 41.34
N LYS A 547 -9.71 -4.12 41.45
CA LYS A 547 -10.26 -2.89 40.90
C LYS A 547 -9.48 -1.61 41.26
N GLY A 548 -9.38 -0.72 40.27
CA GLY A 548 -10.16 0.53 40.21
C GLY A 548 -9.83 1.65 41.20
N GLN A 549 -9.46 2.82 40.64
CA GLN A 549 -9.70 4.21 41.09
C GLN A 549 -8.57 5.08 40.52
N TYR A 550 -8.70 6.37 40.23
CA TYR A 550 -9.80 7.29 39.91
C TYR A 550 -9.07 8.51 39.26
N ASN A 551 -9.83 9.36 38.58
CA ASN A 551 -9.35 10.63 38.01
C ASN A 551 -8.49 11.46 38.97
N ASP A 552 -7.54 12.22 38.43
CA ASP A 552 -7.56 13.65 38.75
C ASP A 552 -7.03 14.56 37.64
N ARG A 553 -7.87 15.55 37.32
CA ARG A 553 -7.59 16.72 36.49
C ARG A 553 -6.96 17.78 37.40
N ARG A 554 -5.89 18.45 36.94
CA ARG A 554 -5.66 19.91 37.09
C ARG A 554 -4.36 20.27 36.35
N SER A 555 -4.41 20.99 35.23
CA SER A 555 -4.52 22.47 35.14
C SER A 555 -3.35 23.23 35.79
N ARG A 556 -2.48 23.82 34.95
CA ARG A 556 -1.83 25.15 35.06
C ARG A 556 -0.81 25.25 33.90
N ARG A 557 -1.02 26.02 32.82
CA ARG A 557 -1.16 27.49 32.65
C ARG A 557 0.14 28.24 32.93
N GLY A 558 0.65 28.89 31.87
CA GLY A 558 1.64 29.98 31.86
C GLY A 558 3.10 29.49 31.85
N GLY A 559 4.03 30.03 31.06
CA GLY A 559 4.06 31.23 30.25
C GLY A 559 5.54 31.64 30.09
N ARG A 560 5.91 32.12 28.91
CA ARG A 560 7.11 32.91 28.54
C ARG A 560 8.31 32.92 29.50
N ARG A 561 9.44 32.44 29.01
CA ARG A 561 10.57 33.28 28.59
C ARG A 561 11.34 32.60 27.47
#